data_AF-A0A1Y0HXD5-F1
#
_entry.id   AF-A0A1Y0HXD5-F1
#
_cell.length_a   1.000
_cell.length_b   1.000
_cell.length_c   1.000
_cell.angle_alpha   90.00
_cell.angle_beta   90.00
_cell.angle_gamma   90.00
#
_symmetry.space_group_name_H-M   'P 1'
#
loop_
_entity.id
_entity.type
_entity.pdbx_description
1 polymer ?
#
loop_
_entity_poly.entity_id
_entity_poly.type
_entity_poly.pdbx_seq_one_letter_code
_entity_poly.pdbx_strand_id
1 'polypeptide(L)'
;MRDERSDGPVPRYRVLRDGQVVLVVRGEPGVLVSVSVPPPLPGTAPVTHPFATATFTAARHEGTLGSLLREAPDLAEFLAAVERAGFTVEPDA
;
A
#
# COMPACT_ATOMS: atom_id res chain seq x y z
N MET A 1 22.48 23.63 -3.21
CA MET A 1 21.66 22.71 -4.03
C MET A 1 20.36 22.54 -3.26
N ARG A 2 19.25 23.04 -3.82
CA ARG A 2 17.93 23.05 -3.17
C ARG A 2 17.40 21.63 -3.15
N ASP A 3 17.16 21.09 -1.95
CA ASP A 3 16.20 20.02 -1.76
C ASP A 3 15.11 20.59 -0.87
N GLU A 4 14.15 21.23 -1.53
CA GLU A 4 12.84 21.51 -0.97
C GLU A 4 12.18 20.16 -0.73
N ARG A 5 12.47 19.53 0.42
CA ARG A 5 11.66 18.44 0.94
C ARG A 5 10.25 19.03 1.04
N SER A 6 9.37 18.63 0.13
CA SER A 6 7.94 18.90 0.22
C SER A 6 7.45 18.32 1.55
N ASP A 7 7.47 19.15 2.59
CA ASP A 7 6.83 18.93 3.90
C ASP A 7 5.31 19.12 3.70
N GLY A 8 4.77 18.35 2.77
CA GLY A 8 3.34 18.19 2.57
C GLY A 8 2.87 16.95 3.33
N PRO A 9 1.60 16.88 3.75
CA PRO A 9 1.07 15.66 4.33
C PRO A 9 1.27 14.49 3.36
N VAL A 10 1.94 13.43 3.81
CA VAL A 10 2.10 12.21 3.02
C VAL A 10 0.71 11.67 2.69
N PRO A 11 0.35 11.52 1.41
CA PRO A 11 -1.00 11.13 1.05
C PRO A 11 -1.25 9.69 1.50
N ARG A 12 -2.38 9.47 2.16
CA ARG A 12 -2.79 8.18 2.70
C ARG A 12 -4.15 7.78 2.13
N TYR A 13 -4.31 6.51 1.86
CA TYR A 13 -5.52 5.95 1.26
C TYR A 13 -5.93 4.66 1.95
N ARG A 14 -7.24 4.43 1.98
CA ARG A 14 -7.87 3.17 2.37
C ARG A 14 -8.45 2.52 1.12
N VAL A 15 -8.18 1.24 0.95
CA VAL A 15 -8.77 0.43 -0.10
C VAL A 15 -9.83 -0.46 0.54
N LEU A 16 -11.03 -0.42 -0.03
CA LEU A 16 -12.18 -1.16 0.46
C LEU A 16 -12.66 -2.17 -0.58
N ARG A 17 -13.20 -3.29 -0.08
CA ARG A 17 -13.96 -4.26 -0.85
C ARG A 17 -15.19 -4.67 -0.04
N ASP A 18 -16.37 -4.59 -0.65
CA ASP A 18 -17.64 -4.96 0.00
C ASP A 18 -17.85 -4.24 1.34
N GLY A 19 -17.43 -2.97 1.43
CA GLY A 19 -17.53 -2.14 2.63
C GLY A 19 -16.48 -2.42 3.72
N GLN A 20 -15.53 -3.33 3.49
CA GLN A 20 -14.44 -3.64 4.43
C GLN A 20 -13.12 -3.06 3.95
N VAL A 21 -12.33 -2.47 4.86
CA VAL A 21 -10.94 -2.07 4.56
C VAL A 21 -10.09 -3.32 4.39
N VAL A 22 -9.46 -3.45 3.22
CA VAL A 22 -8.60 -4.58 2.84
C VAL A 22 -7.12 -4.20 2.73
N LEU A 23 -6.83 -2.90 2.56
CA LEU A 23 -5.48 -2.36 2.51
C LEU A 23 -5.48 -0.89 2.97
N VAL A 24 -4.46 -0.49 3.71
CA VAL A 24 -4.12 0.92 3.99
C VAL A 24 -2.78 1.21 3.33
N VAL A 25 -2.67 2.28 2.57
CA VAL A 25 -1.43 2.65 1.86
C VAL A 25 -1.07 4.12 2.09
N ARG A 26 0.22 4.40 2.22
CA ARG A 26 0.81 5.74 2.28
C ARG A 26 1.76 5.91 1.09
N GLY A 27 1.72 7.08 0.47
CA GLY A 27 2.57 7.45 -0.66
C GLY A 27 4.02 7.78 -0.31
N GLU A 28 4.63 6.98 0.57
CA GLU A 28 6.02 7.13 0.96
C GLU A 28 6.75 5.77 0.90
N PRO A 29 8.05 5.74 0.51
CA PRO A 29 8.84 4.52 0.56
C PRO A 29 8.85 3.94 1.99
N GLY A 30 8.62 2.64 2.13
CA GLY A 30 8.64 2.01 3.45
C GLY A 30 8.14 0.57 3.45
N VAL A 31 7.62 0.13 4.59
CA VAL A 31 7.37 -1.30 4.85
C VAL A 31 6.02 -1.76 4.27
N LEU A 32 6.00 -2.97 3.72
CA LEU A 32 4.80 -3.72 3.39
C LEU A 32 4.50 -4.69 4.52
N VAL A 33 3.41 -4.44 5.25
CA VAL A 33 2.92 -5.28 6.34
C VAL A 33 1.78 -6.14 5.83
N SER A 34 1.97 -7.46 5.86
CA SER A 34 0.96 -8.46 5.53
C SER A 34 0.35 -9.03 6.82
N VAL A 35 -0.96 -9.27 6.83
CA VAL A 35 -1.64 -10.04 7.89
C VAL A 35 -1.67 -11.55 7.60
N SER A 36 -1.39 -11.96 6.36
CA SER A 36 -1.46 -13.38 5.95
C SER A 36 -0.17 -14.14 6.27
N VAL A 37 0.94 -13.43 6.33
CA VAL A 37 2.23 -14.04 6.64
C VAL A 37 2.41 -14.01 8.15
N PRO A 38 2.70 -15.14 8.81
CA PRO A 38 3.08 -15.13 10.22
C PRO A 38 4.21 -14.12 10.44
N PRO A 39 4.25 -13.43 11.60
CA PRO A 39 5.25 -12.42 11.84
C PRO A 39 6.64 -12.99 11.53
N PRO A 40 7.45 -12.27 10.73
CA PRO A 40 8.74 -12.76 10.31
C PRO A 40 9.59 -13.13 11.54
N LEU A 41 10.36 -14.21 11.45
CA LEU A 41 11.23 -14.63 12.55
C LEU A 41 12.15 -13.47 12.96
N PRO A 42 12.49 -13.33 14.25
CA PRO A 42 13.40 -12.29 14.72
C PRO A 42 14.69 -12.28 13.88
N GLY A 43 15.02 -11.13 13.29
CA GLY A 43 16.18 -10.97 12.40
C GLY A 43 15.88 -11.00 10.90
N THR A 44 14.64 -11.28 10.48
CA THR A 44 14.24 -11.16 9.08
C THR A 44 13.89 -9.71 8.74
N ALA A 45 14.52 -9.17 7.71
CA ALA A 45 14.25 -7.81 7.26
C ALA A 45 12.82 -7.69 6.68
N PRO A 46 12.07 -6.63 7.00
CA PRO A 46 10.75 -6.41 6.43
C PRO A 46 10.83 -6.18 4.93
N VAL A 47 9.81 -6.61 4.20
CA VAL A 47 9.65 -6.28 2.79
C VAL A 47 9.39 -4.77 2.68
N THR A 48 10.12 -4.09 1.81
CA THR A 48 9.98 -2.64 1.59
C THR A 48 9.55 -2.33 0.16
N HIS A 49 8.86 -1.21 -0.05
CA HIS A 49 8.48 -0.68 -1.35
C HIS A 49 9.17 0.66 -1.62
N PRO A 50 9.58 0.94 -2.86
CA PRO A 50 10.28 2.17 -3.21
C PRO A 50 9.40 3.43 -3.18
N PHE A 51 8.07 3.31 -3.15
CA PHE A 51 7.16 4.47 -3.13
C PHE A 51 5.95 4.33 -2.20
N ALA A 52 5.78 3.18 -1.53
CA ALA A 52 4.59 2.90 -0.75
C ALA A 52 4.89 2.21 0.59
N THR A 53 4.19 2.64 1.63
CA THR A 53 4.08 1.90 2.89
C THR A 53 2.67 1.37 2.94
N ALA A 54 2.50 0.05 3.05
CA ALA A 54 1.18 -0.56 2.93
C ALA A 54 0.93 -1.59 4.03
N THR A 55 -0.31 -1.70 4.48
CA THR A 55 -0.76 -2.69 5.46
C THR A 55 -1.98 -3.41 4.91
N PHE A 56 -1.80 -4.67 4.54
CA PHE A 56 -2.90 -5.55 4.11
C PHE A 56 -3.67 -6.01 5.34
N THR A 57 -4.99 -5.86 5.34
CA THR A 57 -5.85 -6.24 6.47
C THR A 57 -6.74 -7.45 6.16
N ALA A 58 -6.77 -7.90 4.91
CA ALA A 58 -7.54 -9.06 4.47
C ALA A 58 -6.72 -9.98 3.56
N ALA A 59 -6.39 -11.17 4.07
CA ALA A 59 -5.56 -12.16 3.38
C ALA A 59 -6.05 -12.55 1.99
N ARG A 60 -7.38 -12.69 1.86
CA ARG A 60 -8.05 -13.08 0.60
C ARG A 60 -7.77 -12.15 -0.58
N HIS A 61 -7.39 -10.89 -0.34
CA HIS A 61 -7.11 -9.90 -1.38
C HIS A 61 -5.62 -9.55 -1.51
N GLU A 62 -4.79 -10.05 -0.60
CA GLU A 62 -3.37 -9.69 -0.54
C GLU A 62 -2.60 -10.12 -1.78
N GLY A 63 -2.87 -11.32 -2.32
CA GLY A 63 -2.23 -11.79 -3.56
C GLY A 63 -2.48 -10.85 -4.73
N THR A 64 -3.74 -10.46 -4.95
CA THR A 64 -4.12 -9.52 -6.01
C THR A 64 -3.52 -8.15 -5.77
N LEU A 65 -3.71 -7.56 -4.58
CA LEU A 65 -3.26 -6.21 -4.28
C LEU A 65 -1.72 -6.11 -4.25
N GLY A 66 -1.03 -7.15 -3.80
CA GLY A 66 0.43 -7.24 -3.79
C GLY A 66 1.03 -7.38 -5.20
N SER A 67 0.36 -8.08 -6.11
CA SER A 67 0.76 -8.11 -7.52
C SER A 67 0.58 -6.75 -8.19
N LEU A 68 -0.58 -6.11 -8.00
CA LEU A 68 -0.83 -4.76 -8.52
C LEU A 68 0.20 -3.74 -8.00
N LEU A 69 0.56 -3.83 -6.72
CA LEU A 69 1.56 -2.93 -6.12
C LEU A 69 2.95 -3.13 -6.73
N ARG A 70 3.34 -4.37 -7.02
CA ARG A 70 4.64 -4.71 -7.62
C ARG A 70 4.73 -4.32 -9.10
N GLU A 71 3.62 -4.36 -9.82
CA GLU A 71 3.54 -4.02 -11.24
C GLU A 71 3.43 -2.50 -11.47
N ALA A 72 2.90 -1.77 -10.50
CA ALA A 72 2.75 -0.32 -10.59
C ALA A 72 4.10 0.41 -10.48
N PRO A 73 4.37 1.40 -11.36
CA PRO A 73 5.59 2.21 -11.28
C PRO A 73 5.54 3.26 -10.16
N ASP A 74 4.35 3.67 -9.74
CA ASP A 74 4.13 4.69 -8.70
C ASP A 74 2.77 4.52 -8.00
N LEU A 75 2.50 5.38 -7.02
CA LEU A 75 1.27 5.35 -6.24
C LEU A 75 0.02 5.63 -7.09
N ALA A 76 0.08 6.54 -8.05
CA ALA A 76 -1.08 6.91 -8.84
C ALA A 76 -1.51 5.76 -9.76
N GLU A 77 -0.55 5.13 -10.43
CA GLU A 77 -0.78 3.94 -11.25
C GLU A 77 -1.27 2.75 -10.41
N PHE A 78 -0.74 2.59 -9.19
CA PHE A 78 -1.24 1.59 -8.25
C PHE A 78 -2.72 1.81 -7.92
N LEU A 79 -3.11 3.02 -7.50
CA LEU A 79 -4.49 3.33 -7.13
C LEU A 79 -5.44 3.15 -8.32
N ALA A 80 -5.04 3.60 -9.51
CA ALA A 80 -5.81 3.39 -10.74
C ALA A 80 -6.01 1.90 -11.06
N ALA A 81 -4.98 1.07 -10.88
CA ALA A 81 -5.07 -0.37 -11.09
C ALA A 81 -5.99 -1.05 -10.05
N VAL A 82 -5.95 -0.60 -8.80
CA VAL A 82 -6.82 -1.07 -7.72
C VAL A 82 -8.29 -0.74 -8.01
N GLU A 83 -8.60 0.47 -8.45
CA GLU A 83 -9.97 0.85 -8.85
C GLU A 83 -10.45 0.02 -10.05
N ARG A 84 -9.60 -0.18 -11.06
CA ARG A 84 -9.91 -1.03 -12.23
C ARG A 84 -10.15 -2.50 -11.87
N ALA A 85 -9.54 -2.99 -10.79
CA ALA A 85 -9.80 -4.32 -10.24
C ALA A 85 -11.11 -4.39 -9.41
N GLY A 86 -11.84 -3.27 -9.30
CA GLY A 86 -13.15 -3.18 -8.66
C GLY A 86 -13.09 -2.93 -7.15
N PHE A 87 -11.97 -2.44 -6.64
CA PHE A 87 -11.88 -1.97 -5.26
C PHE A 87 -12.28 -0.50 -5.18
N THR A 88 -12.70 -0.05 -4.01
CA THR A 88 -12.96 1.37 -3.75
C THR A 88 -11.74 1.98 -3.08
N VAL A 89 -11.28 3.14 -3.55
CA VAL A 89 -10.16 3.87 -2.95
C VAL A 89 -10.70 5.14 -2.30
N GLU A 90 -10.37 5.34 -1.03
CA GLU A 90 -10.76 6.52 -0.26
C GLU A 90 -9.53 7.23 0.31
N PRO A 91 -9.44 8.56 0.24
CA PRO A 91 -8.41 9.31 0.95
C PRO A 91 -8.61 9.20 2.47
N ASP A 92 -7.50 8.99 3.19
CA ASP A 92 -7.45 8.90 4.65
C ASP A 92 -6.80 10.19 5.18
N ALA A 93 -7.64 11.14 5.57
CA ALA A 93 -7.24 12.46 6.05
C ALA A 93 -6.51 12.43 7.41
#